data_AF-T0YA22-F1
#
_entry.id   AF-T0YA22-F1
#
_cell.length_a   1.000
_cell.length_b   1.000
_cell.length_c   1.000
_cell.angle_alpha   90.00
_cell.angle_beta   90.00
_cell.angle_gamma   90.00
#
_symmetry.space_group_name_H-M   'P 1'
#
loop_
_entity.id
_entity.type
_entity.pdbx_description
1 polymer ?
#
loop_
_entity_poly.entity_id
_entity_poly.type
_entity_poly.pdbx_seq_one_letter_code
_entity_poly.pdbx_strand_id
1 'polypeptide(L)' 'MHEQFRVLADTNVLVAAVTSNEGVSARLLVAARLGRYRLIVSPMLLHELETVLARSKFRRYLSNDDRPTGSS' A
#
# COMPACT_ATOMS: atom_id res chain seq x y z
N MET A 1 -3.47 -14.49 -24.05
CA MET A 1 -3.26 -13.44 -23.03
C MET A 1 -3.83 -13.96 -21.72
N HIS A 2 -3.01 -14.19 -20.69
CA HIS A 2 -3.56 -14.48 -19.37
C HIS A 2 -4.11 -13.18 -18.79
N GLU A 3 -5.41 -13.14 -18.53
CA GLU A 3 -6.04 -11.99 -17.91
C GLU A 3 -5.50 -11.85 -16.49
N GLN A 4 -4.74 -10.79 -16.23
CA GLN A 4 -4.19 -10.53 -14.92
C GLN A 4 -5.29 -9.98 -14.01
N PHE A 5 -5.60 -10.71 -12.94
CA PHE A 5 -6.62 -10.34 -11.95
C PHE A 5 -6.40 -8.91 -11.45
N ARG A 6 -7.46 -8.08 -11.47
CA ARG A 6 -7.43 -6.68 -11.05
C ARG A 6 -8.17 -6.53 -9.74
N VAL A 7 -7.53 -5.88 -8.76
CA VAL A 7 -8.05 -5.74 -7.40
C VAL A 7 -8.09 -4.28 -7.03
N LEU A 8 -9.24 -3.82 -6.54
CA LEU A 8 -9.37 -2.55 -5.84
C LEU A 8 -9.34 -2.86 -4.34
N ALA A 9 -8.32 -2.39 -3.64
CA ALA A 9 -8.24 -2.53 -2.19
C ALA A 9 -8.93 -1.33 -1.53
N ASP A 10 -9.75 -1.57 -0.52
CA ASP A 10 -10.28 -0.49 0.33
C ASP A 10 -9.14 0.27 1.03
N THR A 11 -9.37 1.56 1.33
CA THR A 11 -8.41 2.41 2.05
C THR A 11 -7.96 1.76 3.37
N ASN A 12 -8.85 1.10 4.11
CA ASN A 12 -8.50 0.44 5.37
C ASN A 12 -7.55 -0.74 5.19
N VAL A 13 -7.61 -1.44 4.06
CA VAL A 13 -6.65 -2.50 3.75
C VAL A 13 -5.25 -1.91 3.61
N LEU A 14 -5.12 -0.79 2.89
CA LEU A 14 -3.83 -0.11 2.71
C LEU A 14 -3.31 0.47 4.03
N VAL A 15 -4.18 1.08 4.84
CA VAL A 15 -3.82 1.59 6.18
C VAL A 15 -3.36 0.44 7.08
N ALA A 16 -4.08 -0.69 7.09
CA ALA A 16 -3.70 -1.86 7.87
C ALA A 16 -2.32 -2.40 7.45
N ALA A 17 -2.02 -2.42 6.15
CA ALA A 17 -0.72 -2.83 5.61
C ALA A 17 0.42 -1.90 6.07
N VAL A 18 0.17 -0.61 6.25
CA VAL A 18 1.14 0.35 6.82
C VAL A 18 1.36 0.09 8.31
N THR A 19 0.32 -0.24 9.06
CA THR A 19 0.42 -0.40 10.53
C THR A 19 0.96 -1.76 10.99
N SER A 20 0.92 -2.78 10.13
CA SER A 20 1.36 -4.13 10.46
C SER A 20 1.98 -4.81 9.24
N ASN A 21 3.27 -5.15 9.34
CA ASN A 21 4.03 -5.73 8.22
C ASN A 21 3.80 -7.24 8.03
N GLU A 22 3.07 -7.90 8.93
CA GLU A 22 2.84 -9.36 8.92
C GLU A 22 1.37 -9.73 8.63
N GLY A 23 0.48 -8.74 8.67
CA GLY A 23 -0.96 -8.93 8.46
C GLY A 23 -1.31 -9.44 7.05
N VAL A 24 -2.55 -9.92 6.89
CA VAL A 24 -3.10 -10.29 5.58
C VAL A 24 -3.01 -9.12 4.60
N SER A 25 -3.29 -7.89 5.06
CA SER A 25 -3.20 -6.68 4.25
C SER A 25 -1.79 -6.38 3.72
N ALA A 26 -0.75 -6.57 4.54
CA ALA A 26 0.63 -6.42 4.10
C ALA A 26 1.00 -7.48 3.05
N ARG A 27 0.59 -8.73 3.29
CA ARG A 27 0.81 -9.84 2.33
C ARG A 27 0.10 -9.61 0.99
N LEU A 28 -1.09 -9.02 1.00
CA LEU A 28 -1.78 -8.60 -0.23
C LEU A 28 -0.96 -7.54 -0.97
N LEU A 29 -0.51 -6.47 -0.29
CA LEU A 29 0.31 -5.44 -0.92
C LEU A 29 1.62 -5.99 -1.50
N VAL A 30 2.29 -6.89 -0.78
CA VAL A 30 3.49 -7.59 -1.27
C VAL A 30 3.17 -8.45 -2.50
N ALA A 31 2.08 -9.21 -2.47
CA ALA A 31 1.65 -10.01 -3.62
C ALA A 31 1.37 -9.15 -4.86
N ALA A 32 0.74 -7.98 -4.69
CA ALA A 32 0.55 -7.00 -5.76
C ALA A 32 1.90 -6.47 -6.29
N ARG A 33 2.82 -6.09 -5.38
CA ARG A 33 4.19 -5.64 -5.75
C ARG A 33 4.97 -6.69 -6.52
N LEU A 34 4.78 -7.97 -6.20
CA LEU A 34 5.37 -9.11 -6.92
C LEU A 34 4.63 -9.46 -8.23
N GLY A 35 3.64 -8.68 -8.65
CA GLY A 35 2.93 -8.87 -9.91
C GLY A 35 1.94 -10.04 -9.93
N ARG A 36 1.59 -10.60 -8.76
CA ARG A 36 0.61 -11.71 -8.68
C ARG A 36 -0.80 -11.28 -9.10
N TYR A 37 -1.11 -10.00 -8.95
CA TYR A 37 -2.31 -9.35 -9.45
C TYR A 37 -2.04 -7.85 -9.62
N ARG A 38 -2.91 -7.15 -10.33
CA ARG A 38 -2.80 -5.70 -10.51
C ARG A 38 -3.64 -4.99 -9.47
N LEU A 39 -2.99 -4.29 -8.55
CA LEU A 39 -3.67 -3.36 -7.64
C LEU A 39 -4.07 -2.11 -8.44
N ILE A 40 -5.36 -1.80 -8.43
CA ILE A 40 -5.93 -0.60 -9.02
C ILE A 40 -6.19 0.41 -7.90
N VAL A 41 -5.85 1.67 -8.16
CA VAL A 41 -6.11 2.80 -7.27
C VAL A 41 -6.81 3.90 -8.06
N SER A 42 -7.56 4.77 -7.37
CA SER A 42 -8.15 5.97 -7.94
C SER A 42 -7.61 7.21 -7.21
N PRO A 43 -7.63 8.40 -7.83
CA PRO A 43 -7.23 9.64 -7.16
C PRO A 43 -7.99 9.88 -5.85
N MET A 44 -9.29 9.57 -5.82
CA MET A 44 -10.12 9.70 -4.61
C MET A 44 -9.63 8.78 -3.48
N LEU A 45 -9.30 7.53 -3.80
CA LEU A 45 -8.79 6.57 -2.82
C LEU A 45 -7.43 6.98 -2.28
N LEU A 46 -6.54 7.46 -3.16
CA LEU A 46 -5.23 7.96 -2.75
C LEU A 46 -5.35 9.19 -1.84
N HIS A 47 -6.29 10.09 -2.13
CA HIS A 47 -6.54 11.27 -1.29
C HIS A 47 -7.09 10.90 0.10
N GLU A 48 -8.00 9.93 0.17
CA GLU A 48 -8.49 9.42 1.45
C GLU A 48 -7.34 8.77 2.25
N LEU A 49 -6.54 7.94 1.59
CA LEU A 49 -5.39 7.28 2.21
C LEU A 49 -4.39 8.31 2.76
N GLU A 50 -4.03 9.32 1.96
CA GLU A 50 -3.18 10.42 2.38
C GLU A 50 -3.73 11.14 3.62
N THR A 51 -5.03 11.47 3.60
CA THR A 51 -5.72 12.12 4.71
C THR A 51 -5.70 11.27 5.99
N VAL A 52 -5.87 9.96 5.87
CA VAL A 52 -5.79 9.03 7.01
C VAL A 52 -4.36 8.95 7.54
N LEU A 53 -3.38 8.78 6.66
CA LEU A 53 -1.96 8.63 7.01
C LEU A 53 -1.34 9.92 7.58
N ALA A 54 -1.87 11.09 7.26
CA ALA A 54 -1.45 12.37 7.83
C ALA A 54 -1.75 12.50 9.34
N ARG A 55 -2.62 11.65 9.91
CA ARG A 55 -2.95 11.69 11.34
C ARG A 55 -1.73 11.31 12.19
N SER A 56 -1.48 12.05 13.27
CA SER A 56 -0.29 11.91 14.14
C SER A 56 -0.02 10.48 14.62
N LYS A 57 -1.06 9.68 14.88
CA LYS A 57 -0.95 8.28 15.29
C LYS A 57 -0.24 7.36 14.28
N PHE A 58 -0.23 7.73 12.99
CA PHE A 58 0.42 6.95 11.94
C PHE A 58 1.89 7.33 11.71
N ARG A 59 2.34 8.46 12.25
CA ARG A 59 3.70 8.98 12.05
C ARG A 59 4.78 7.95 12.39
N ARG A 60 4.58 7.16 13.45
CA ARG A 60 5.53 6.11 13.88
C ARG A 60 5.70 4.95 12.88
N TYR A 61 4.73 4.72 12.00
CA TYR A 61 4.76 3.64 11.00
C TYR A 61 5.33 4.10 9.66
N LEU A 62 5.31 5.41 9.41
CA LEU A 62 5.82 6.03 8.18
C LEU A 62 7.31 6.43 8.30
N SER A 63 7.90 6.35 9.50
CA SER A 63 9.28 6.77 9.78
C SER A 63 10.38 5.86 9.22
N ASN A 64 10.11 5.03 8.21
CA ASN A 64 11.16 4.29 7.51
C ASN A 64 11.50 5.05 6.22
N ASP A 65 12.54 5.87 6.33
CA ASP A 65 13.50 6.28 5.29
C ASP A 65 13.26 5.59 3.93
N ASP A 66 12.46 6.21 3.07
CA ASP A 66 12.52 5.99 1.62
C ASP A 66 13.86 6.59 1.17
N ARG A 67 14.97 5.85 1.38
CA ARG A 67 16.16 6.14 0.59
C ARG A 67 15.80 5.81 -0.84
N PRO A 68 15.87 6.77 -1.78
CA PRO A 68 15.97 6.37 -3.17
C PRO A 68 17.19 5.45 -3.24
N THR A 69 16.98 4.19 -3.64
CA THR A 69 18.05 3.32 -4.10
C THR A 69 18.60 3.95 -5.38
N GLY A 70 19.44 4.96 -5.22
CA GLY A 70 20.28 5.49 -6.27
C GLY A 70 21.42 4.53 -6.54
N SER A 71 21.61 4.26 -7.83
CA SER A 71 22.84 3.81 -8.50
C SER A 71 23.51 2.52 -8.02
N SER A 72 23.37 1.47 -8.83
CA SER A 72 24.48 0.81 -9.52
C SER A 72 23.97 0.10 -10.77
#